data_AF-A0A257I1H4-F1
#
_entry.id   AF-A0A257I1H4-F1
#
_cell.length_a   1.000
_cell.length_b   1.000
_cell.length_c   1.000
_cell.angle_alpha   90.00
_cell.angle_beta   90.00
_cell.angle_gamma   90.00
#
_symmetry.space_group_name_H-M   'P 1'
#
loop_
_entity.id
_entity.type
_entity.pdbx_description
1 polymer ?
#
loop_
_entity_poly.entity_id
_entity_poly.type
_entity_poly.pdbx_seq_one_letter_code
_entity_poly.pdbx_strand_id
1 'polypeptide(L)'
;MLINLKNKQMKNQFKKNAFMALLAIPLICHFSSIQAQVVHPVASKKEARFSVAIVPHESYADLKVYRTDSLNSQVNKNIGYWIISETQDSQTIPIVWVSDPITADLKIVLVNYPERAGWVNKHKKSLLKL
;
A
#
# COMPACT_ATOMS: atom_id res chain seq x y z
N MET A 1 9.16 2.23 -64.10
CA MET A 1 8.23 1.40 -63.29
C MET A 1 8.88 0.82 -62.02
N LEU A 2 10.08 0.22 -62.11
CA LEU A 2 10.77 -0.44 -60.99
C LEU A 2 11.15 0.49 -59.80
N ILE A 3 11.57 1.72 -60.09
CA ILE A 3 11.98 2.72 -59.07
C ILE A 3 10.80 3.08 -58.15
N ASN A 4 9.59 3.18 -58.70
CA ASN A 4 8.39 3.57 -57.95
C ASN A 4 7.89 2.43 -57.04
N LEU A 5 8.04 1.18 -57.48
CA LEU A 5 7.75 -0.02 -56.68
C LEU A 5 8.70 -0.16 -55.48
N LYS A 6 10.01 0.06 -55.70
CA LYS A 6 11.03 0.03 -54.64
C LYS A 6 10.75 1.11 -53.57
N ASN A 7 10.39 2.32 -53.99
CA ASN A 7 10.04 3.41 -53.08
C ASN A 7 8.76 3.13 -52.27
N LYS A 8 7.76 2.48 -52.88
CA LYS A 8 6.52 2.07 -52.19
C LYS A 8 6.79 0.98 -51.15
N GLN A 9 7.66 0.01 -51.46
CA GLN A 9 8.06 -1.03 -50.51
C GLN A 9 8.88 -0.48 -49.35
N MET A 10 9.82 0.43 -49.61
CA MET A 10 10.61 1.12 -48.57
C MET A 10 9.71 1.90 -47.59
N LYS A 11 8.73 2.65 -48.09
CA LYS A 11 7.76 3.38 -47.24
C LYS A 11 6.89 2.45 -46.40
N ASN A 12 6.46 1.31 -46.95
CA ASN A 12 5.69 0.31 -46.21
C ASN A 12 6.54 -0.41 -45.15
N GLN A 13 7.82 -0.67 -45.40
CA GLN A 13 8.74 -1.23 -44.41
C GLN A 13 9.00 -0.24 -43.26
N PHE A 14 9.20 1.06 -43.58
CA PHE A 14 9.33 2.10 -42.57
C PHE A 14 8.08 2.23 -41.68
N LYS A 15 6.87 2.20 -42.28
CA LYS A 15 5.60 2.23 -41.53
C LYS A 15 5.41 1.00 -40.63
N LYS A 16 5.79 -0.19 -41.11
CA LYS A 16 5.75 -1.44 -40.31
C LYS A 16 6.73 -1.37 -39.13
N ASN A 17 7.95 -0.92 -39.36
CA ASN A 17 8.96 -0.78 -38.29
C ASN A 17 8.57 0.31 -37.28
N ALA A 18 7.97 1.41 -37.73
CA ALA A 18 7.41 2.44 -36.86
C ALA A 18 6.19 1.93 -36.05
N PHE A 19 5.33 1.10 -36.65
CA PHE A 19 4.20 0.46 -35.96
C PHE A 19 4.66 -0.58 -34.93
N MET A 20 5.69 -1.37 -35.25
CA MET A 20 6.32 -2.32 -34.31
C MET A 20 7.05 -1.60 -33.16
N ALA A 21 7.66 -0.44 -33.44
CA ALA A 21 8.27 0.41 -32.41
C ALA A 21 7.23 1.09 -31.50
N LEU A 22 6.03 1.40 -32.01
CA LEU A 22 4.92 1.97 -31.23
C LEU A 22 4.30 0.96 -30.24
N LEU A 23 4.38 -0.34 -30.55
CA LEU A 23 3.93 -1.44 -29.68
C LEU A 23 4.97 -1.84 -28.62
N ALA A 24 6.19 -1.32 -28.71
CA ALA A 24 7.29 -1.58 -27.78
C ALA A 24 7.50 -0.43 -26.77
N ILE A 25 6.55 0.51 -26.67
CA ILE A 25 6.54 1.58 -25.67
C ILE A 25 6.05 0.96 -24.35
N PRO A 26 6.84 1.04 -23.29
CA PRO A 26 7.02 -0.06 -22.36
C PRO A 26 5.82 -0.27 -21.44
N LEU A 27 5.48 -1.55 -21.27
CA LEU A 27 4.78 -2.09 -20.11
C LEU A 27 5.67 -1.88 -18.87
N ILE A 28 5.78 -0.64 -18.38
CA ILE A 28 6.37 -0.35 -17.08
C ILE A 28 5.30 -0.71 -16.05
N CYS A 29 5.08 -2.02 -15.87
CA CYS A 29 4.47 -2.53 -14.66
C CYS A 29 5.37 -2.12 -13.52
N HIS A 30 5.01 -1.02 -12.84
CA HIS A 30 5.57 -0.66 -11.55
C HIS A 30 5.29 -1.85 -10.63
N PHE A 31 6.27 -2.72 -10.43
CA PHE A 31 6.30 -3.64 -9.32
C PHE A 31 6.41 -2.79 -8.05
N SER A 32 5.27 -2.30 -7.59
CA SER A 32 5.16 -1.73 -6.25
C SER A 32 5.30 -2.91 -5.31
N SER A 33 6.51 -3.09 -4.78
CA SER A 33 6.77 -4.06 -3.71
C SER A 33 5.74 -3.86 -2.63
N ILE A 34 4.95 -4.92 -2.42
CA ILE A 34 3.84 -4.92 -1.48
C ILE A 34 4.48 -5.17 -0.11
N GLN A 35 4.37 -4.20 0.79
CA GLN A 35 5.04 -4.21 2.08
C GLN A 35 4.00 -4.06 3.19
N ALA A 36 4.26 -4.65 4.34
CA ALA A 36 3.44 -4.44 5.54
C ALA A 36 3.34 -2.96 5.90
N GLN A 37 2.33 -2.59 6.69
CA GLN A 37 2.13 -1.20 7.09
C GLN A 37 3.09 -0.85 8.22
N VAL A 38 3.95 0.11 7.94
CA VAL A 38 4.89 0.62 8.94
C VAL A 38 4.23 1.82 9.62
N VAL A 39 3.98 1.71 10.92
CA VAL A 39 3.45 2.80 11.74
C VAL A 39 4.53 3.32 12.66
N HIS A 40 4.53 4.62 12.92
CA HIS A 40 5.47 5.27 13.83
C HIS A 40 4.71 6.01 14.94
N PRO A 41 4.91 5.65 16.22
CA PRO A 41 4.28 6.36 17.33
C PRO A 41 4.85 7.78 17.48
N VAL A 42 3.99 8.78 17.53
CA VAL A 42 4.35 10.18 17.81
C VAL A 42 3.74 10.67 19.12
N ALA A 43 4.28 11.77 19.66
CA ALA A 43 3.92 12.25 20.99
C ALA A 43 2.56 12.97 21.04
N SER A 44 2.07 13.51 19.92
CA SER A 44 0.89 14.37 19.90
C SER A 44 -0.06 14.09 18.74
N LYS A 45 -1.36 14.40 18.94
CA LYS A 45 -2.38 14.35 17.87
C LYS A 45 -2.07 15.27 16.68
N LYS A 46 -1.28 16.33 16.89
CA LYS A 46 -0.92 17.30 15.84
C LYS A 46 0.10 16.72 14.87
N GLU A 47 1.00 15.87 15.36
CA GLU A 47 2.02 15.19 14.55
C GLU A 47 1.48 13.90 13.90
N ALA A 48 0.43 13.33 14.48
CA ALA A 48 -0.17 12.10 14.01
C ALA A 48 -1.08 12.34 12.80
N ARG A 49 -1.13 11.35 11.91
CA ARG A 49 -2.14 11.30 10.85
C ARG A 49 -3.52 10.96 11.41
N PHE A 50 -3.58 10.12 12.44
CA PHE A 50 -4.79 9.74 13.17
C PHE A 50 -4.44 9.10 14.51
N SER A 51 -5.43 8.99 15.39
CA SER A 51 -5.34 8.38 16.71
C SER A 51 -5.75 6.90 16.72
N VAL A 52 -5.09 6.11 17.57
CA VAL A 52 -5.30 4.66 17.68
C VAL A 52 -5.54 4.27 19.13
N ALA A 53 -6.57 3.46 19.36
CA ALA A 53 -6.84 2.84 20.66
C ALA A 53 -6.91 1.31 20.54
N ILE A 54 -6.43 0.62 21.56
CA ILE A 54 -6.53 -0.84 21.66
C ILE A 54 -7.83 -1.21 22.39
N VAL A 55 -8.59 -2.14 21.81
CA VAL A 55 -9.82 -2.69 22.39
C VAL A 55 -9.66 -4.16 22.76
N PRO A 56 -10.41 -4.68 23.75
CA PRO A 56 -10.19 -6.04 24.27
C PRO A 56 -10.71 -7.16 23.37
N HIS A 57 -11.64 -6.88 22.45
CA HIS A 57 -12.29 -7.91 21.63
C HIS A 57 -12.44 -7.51 20.16
N GLU A 58 -12.41 -8.50 19.27
CA GLU A 58 -12.57 -8.33 17.81
C GLU A 58 -13.86 -7.61 17.42
N SER A 59 -14.94 -7.81 18.18
CA SER A 59 -16.25 -7.17 17.92
C SER A 59 -16.25 -5.65 18.10
N TYR A 60 -15.33 -5.10 18.89
CA TYR A 60 -15.22 -3.66 19.13
C TYR A 60 -14.24 -2.95 18.21
N ALA A 61 -13.42 -3.73 17.49
CA ALA A 61 -12.33 -3.24 16.67
C ALA A 61 -12.81 -2.82 15.28
N ASP A 62 -12.13 -1.83 14.71
CA ASP A 62 -12.22 -1.52 13.29
C ASP A 62 -11.22 -2.37 12.48
N LEU A 63 -10.08 -2.73 13.09
CA LEU A 63 -8.99 -3.48 12.47
C LEU A 63 -8.40 -4.50 13.45
N LYS A 64 -8.21 -5.73 12.99
CA LYS A 64 -7.44 -6.75 13.68
C LYS A 64 -5.99 -6.65 13.22
N VAL A 65 -5.10 -6.41 14.16
CA VAL A 65 -3.69 -6.12 13.90
C VAL A 65 -2.83 -7.29 14.34
N TYR A 66 -2.10 -7.87 13.40
CA TYR A 66 -0.97 -8.74 13.67
C TYR A 66 0.31 -7.90 13.68
N ARG A 67 0.99 -7.84 14.82
CA ARG A 67 2.29 -7.17 14.92
C ARG A 67 3.37 -8.09 14.39
N THR A 68 4.22 -7.58 13.52
CA THR A 68 5.39 -8.30 13.01
C THR A 68 6.61 -7.42 13.09
N ASP A 69 7.78 -8.02 13.28
CA ASP A 69 9.06 -7.31 13.35
C ASP A 69 9.81 -7.35 12.01
N SER A 70 9.32 -8.12 11.04
CA SER A 70 9.97 -8.30 9.73
C SER A 70 9.08 -7.80 8.60
N LEU A 71 9.70 -7.08 7.67
CA LEU A 71 9.09 -6.63 6.44
C LEU A 71 8.93 -7.83 5.48
N ASN A 72 7.87 -8.61 5.64
CA ASN A 72 7.59 -9.69 4.71
C ASN A 72 6.99 -9.11 3.42
N SER A 73 7.74 -9.19 2.32
CA SER A 73 7.36 -8.69 0.99
C SER A 73 6.19 -9.43 0.35
N GLN A 74 5.71 -10.51 0.97
CA GLN A 74 4.55 -11.28 0.50
C GLN A 74 3.23 -10.86 1.15
N VAL A 75 3.26 -9.94 2.12
CA VAL A 75 2.07 -9.51 2.85
C VAL A 75 1.41 -8.36 2.10
N ASN A 76 0.11 -8.50 1.81
CA ASN A 76 -0.68 -7.46 1.17
C ASN A 76 -0.66 -6.14 1.96
N LYS A 77 -0.57 -5.00 1.28
CA LYS A 77 -0.77 -3.69 1.93
C LYS A 77 -2.20 -3.63 2.46
N ASN A 78 -2.38 -3.08 3.66
CA ASN A 78 -3.71 -2.76 4.17
C ASN A 78 -4.63 -3.92 4.52
N ILE A 79 -4.03 -4.95 5.15
CA ILE A 79 -4.76 -6.08 5.74
C ILE A 79 -4.50 -6.26 7.24
N GLY A 80 -3.93 -5.26 7.92
CA GLY A 80 -3.73 -5.32 9.38
C GLY A 80 -2.42 -5.95 9.83
N TYR A 81 -1.38 -5.93 9.00
CA TYR A 81 -0.03 -6.32 9.41
C TYR A 81 0.75 -5.06 9.72
N TRP A 82 1.13 -4.89 10.98
CA TRP A 82 1.78 -3.68 11.46
C TRP A 82 3.20 -3.97 11.91
N ILE A 83 4.12 -3.16 11.40
CA ILE A 83 5.47 -3.01 11.92
C ILE A 83 5.50 -1.67 12.64
N ILE A 84 5.95 -1.67 13.89
CA ILE A 84 6.10 -0.44 14.67
C ILE A 84 7.54 0.02 14.48
N SER A 85 7.73 1.12 13.77
CA SER A 85 9.04 1.71 13.53
C SER A 85 9.43 2.65 14.67
N GLU A 86 10.70 2.59 15.08
CA GLU A 86 11.31 3.53 16.03
C GLU A 86 11.66 4.87 15.39
N THR A 87 11.79 4.91 14.05
CA THR A 87 12.15 6.12 13.30
C THR A 87 11.06 6.50 12.31
N GLN A 88 10.78 7.79 12.21
CA GLN A 88 9.88 8.33 11.19
C GLN A 88 10.62 8.50 9.86
N ASP A 89 10.06 7.97 8.78
CA ASP A 89 10.51 8.19 7.41
C ASP A 89 9.31 8.37 6.44
N SER A 90 9.59 8.49 5.14
CA SER A 90 8.57 8.71 4.10
C SER A 90 7.61 7.53 3.88
N GLN A 91 7.93 6.35 4.42
CA GLN A 91 7.12 5.13 4.33
C GLN A 91 6.35 4.83 5.63
N THR A 92 6.68 5.52 6.73
CA THR A 92 5.96 5.39 7.99
C THR A 92 4.67 6.21 8.05
N ILE A 93 3.65 5.64 8.67
CA ILE A 93 2.40 6.33 9.01
C ILE A 93 2.51 6.81 10.47
N PRO A 94 2.56 8.12 10.74
CA PRO A 94 2.61 8.61 12.11
C PRO A 94 1.25 8.43 12.80
N ILE A 95 1.26 7.78 13.96
CA ILE A 95 0.06 7.52 14.77
C ILE A 95 0.28 7.97 16.22
N VAL A 96 -0.79 8.36 16.89
CA VAL A 96 -0.75 8.62 18.34
C VAL A 96 -1.63 7.61 19.06
N TRP A 97 -1.10 7.04 20.14
CA TRP A 97 -1.86 6.16 21.02
C TRP A 97 -2.75 6.97 21.94
N VAL A 98 -4.02 6.58 22.05
CA VAL A 98 -4.98 7.17 23.00
C VAL A 98 -5.61 6.08 23.86
N SER A 99 -5.92 6.42 25.11
CA SER A 99 -6.49 5.47 26.08
C SER A 99 -7.99 5.23 25.88
N ASP A 100 -8.73 6.23 25.40
CA ASP A 100 -10.17 6.15 25.19
C ASP A 100 -10.51 5.69 23.76
N PRO A 101 -11.10 4.50 23.59
CA PRO A 101 -11.48 4.01 22.26
C PRO A 101 -12.62 4.78 21.61
N ILE A 102 -13.43 5.52 22.38
CA ILE A 102 -14.56 6.29 21.84
C ILE A 102 -14.05 7.48 21.03
N THR A 103 -13.00 8.13 21.51
CA THR A 103 -12.38 9.31 20.85
C THR A 103 -11.28 8.96 19.86
N ALA A 104 -11.00 7.66 19.65
CA ALA A 104 -9.99 7.19 18.70
C ALA A 104 -10.54 7.13 17.27
N ASP A 105 -9.72 7.53 16.31
CA ASP A 105 -10.06 7.43 14.89
C ASP A 105 -10.08 5.96 14.41
N LEU A 106 -9.15 5.15 14.93
CA LEU A 106 -9.03 3.73 14.63
C LEU A 106 -8.95 2.88 15.89
N LYS A 107 -9.92 1.99 16.09
CA LYS A 107 -9.87 0.98 17.15
C LYS A 107 -9.23 -0.30 16.63
N ILE A 108 -8.20 -0.79 17.32
CA ILE A 108 -7.51 -2.02 16.95
C ILE A 108 -7.65 -3.08 18.04
N VAL A 109 -7.64 -4.35 17.63
CA VAL A 109 -7.37 -5.47 18.54
C VAL A 109 -6.11 -6.18 18.06
N LEU A 110 -5.25 -6.59 18.98
CA LEU A 110 -4.07 -7.37 18.65
C LEU A 110 -4.45 -8.84 18.49
N VAL A 111 -3.98 -9.47 17.41
CA VAL A 111 -4.14 -10.90 17.15
C VAL A 111 -2.78 -11.57 17.08
N ASN A 112 -2.71 -12.82 17.55
CA ASN A 112 -1.45 -13.57 17.63
C ASN A 112 -1.11 -14.32 16.34
N TYR A 113 -2.07 -14.42 15.42
CA TYR A 113 -1.93 -15.21 14.21
C TYR A 113 -2.13 -14.34 12.96
N PRO A 114 -1.21 -14.39 11.99
CA PRO A 114 -1.25 -13.54 10.79
C PRO A 114 -2.56 -13.65 9.99
N GLU A 115 -3.13 -14.85 9.90
CA GLU A 115 -4.37 -15.13 9.17
C GLU A 115 -5.62 -14.52 9.82
N ARG A 116 -5.52 -14.11 11.10
CA ARG A 116 -6.63 -13.44 11.81
C ARG A 116 -6.60 -11.93 11.65
N ALA A 117 -5.53 -11.37 11.09
CA ALA A 117 -5.45 -9.95 10.77
C ALA A 117 -6.46 -9.58 9.68
N GLY A 118 -6.99 -8.37 9.76
CA GLY A 118 -7.93 -7.90 8.75
C GLY A 118 -8.90 -6.84 9.24
N TRP A 119 -9.47 -6.14 8.28
CA TRP A 119 -10.45 -5.09 8.52
C TRP A 119 -11.79 -5.66 8.93
N VAL A 120 -12.28 -5.22 10.08
CA VAL A 120 -13.68 -5.39 10.50
C VAL A 120 -14.51 -4.28 9.87
N ASN A 121 -14.05 -3.03 10.01
CA ASN A 121 -14.68 -1.85 9.44
C ASN A 121 -13.98 -1.42 8.15
N LYS A 122 -14.49 -1.89 7.00
CA LYS A 122 -13.88 -1.62 5.69
C LYS A 122 -13.91 -0.15 5.28
N HIS A 123 -14.80 0.67 5.84
CA HIS A 123 -14.89 2.10 5.52
C HIS A 123 -13.68 2.91 6.01
N LYS A 124 -13.00 2.43 7.06
CA LYS A 124 -11.81 3.09 7.63
C LYS A 124 -10.48 2.71 6.95
N LYS A 125 -10.51 1.86 5.92
CA LYS A 125 -9.32 1.44 5.16
C LYS A 125 -8.47 2.59 4.63
N SER A 126 -9.09 3.73 4.32
CA SER A 126 -8.39 4.90 3.79
C SER A 126 -7.38 5.49 4.78
N LEU A 127 -7.55 5.31 6.09
CA LEU A 127 -6.63 5.82 7.11
C LEU A 127 -5.20 5.31 6.90
N LEU A 128 -5.06 4.06 6.44
CA LEU A 128 -3.77 3.41 6.23
C LEU A 128 -3.25 3.44 4.78
N LYS A 129 -3.85 4.28 3.92
CA LYS A 129 -3.27 4.57 2.61
C LYS A 129 -2.24 5.70 2.78
N LEU A 130 -1.02 5.45 2.33
CA LEU A 130 0.01 6.49 2.13
C LEU A 130 -0.37 7.32 0.90
#